data_AF-A0A4P9ZEQ3-F1
#
_entry.id   AF-A0A4P9ZEQ3-F1
#
_cell.length_a   1.000
_cell.length_b   1.000
_cell.length_c   1.000
_cell.angle_alpha   90.00
_cell.angle_beta   90.00
_cell.angle_gamma   90.00
#
_symmetry.space_group_name_H-M   'P 1'
#
loop_
_entity.id
_entity.type
_entity.pdbx_description
1 polymer ?
#
loop_
_entity_poly.entity_id
_entity_poly.type
_entity_poly.pdbx_seq_one_letter_code
_entity_poly.pdbx_strand_id
1 'polypeptide(L)' 'MKISTPFNAKHVAHVGVDVDGSYTGLPVEWERLLSASGISRKEQEQHPQAVMDIVAFYQDSKE' A
#
# COMPACT_ATOMS: atom_id res chain seq x y z
N MET A 1 -37.51 -6.30 8.66
CA MET A 1 -36.12 -5.82 8.84
C MET A 1 -35.53 -5.51 7.47
N LYS A 2 -35.05 -4.29 7.22
CA LYS A 2 -34.23 -3.98 6.05
C LYS A 2 -32.79 -3.91 6.51
N ILE A 3 -31.95 -4.81 6.00
CA ILE A 3 -30.50 -4.72 6.15
C ILE A 3 -30.04 -3.73 5.07
N SER A 4 -29.49 -2.58 5.49
CA SER A 4 -28.87 -1.63 4.57
C SER A 4 -27.46 -2.09 4.22
N THR A 5 -26.99 -1.72 3.02
CA THR A 5 -25.59 -1.93 2.63
C THR A 5 -24.64 -1.15 3.54
N PRO A 6 -23.39 -1.63 3.75
CA PRO A 6 -22.42 -0.93 4.57
C PRO A 6 -22.22 0.51 4.06
N PHE A 7 -22.19 1.46 4.98
CA PHE A 7 -21.86 2.85 4.69
C PHE A 7 -20.37 3.07 4.93
N ASN A 8 -19.70 3.81 4.04
CA ASN A 8 -18.25 4.08 4.09
C ASN A 8 -17.34 2.83 4.14
N ALA A 9 -17.65 1.81 3.35
CA ALA A 9 -16.78 0.62 3.26
C ALA A 9 -15.38 1.00 2.75
N LYS A 10 -14.35 0.81 3.59
CA LYS A 10 -12.94 1.00 3.22
C LYS A 10 -12.33 -0.36 2.87
N HIS A 11 -11.86 -0.51 1.64
CA HIS A 11 -11.05 -1.65 1.25
C HIS A 11 -9.64 -1.48 1.84
N VAL A 12 -9.27 -2.36 2.77
CA VAL A 12 -7.91 -2.45 3.30
C VAL A 12 -7.25 -3.64 2.63
N ALA A 13 -6.26 -3.38 1.77
CA ALA A 13 -5.40 -4.45 1.28
C ALA A 13 -4.35 -4.75 2.36
N HIS A 14 -4.26 -6.00 2.80
CA HIS A 14 -3.16 -6.42 3.65
C HIS A 14 -1.95 -6.63 2.75
N VAL A 15 -0.92 -5.81 2.94
CA VAL A 15 0.34 -5.97 2.20
C VAL A 15 1.14 -7.08 2.86
N GLY A 16 1.33 -8.18 2.13
CA GLY A 16 2.20 -9.28 2.52
C GLY A 16 3.62 -9.03 2.03
N VAL A 17 4.60 -9.43 2.83
CA VAL A 17 5.98 -9.61 2.38
C VAL A 17 6.16 -11.09 2.10
N ASP A 18 6.50 -11.43 0.86
CA ASP A 18 6.78 -12.81 0.45
C ASP A 18 8.19 -13.22 0.92
N VAL A 19 8.53 -14.52 0.81
CA VAL A 19 9.77 -15.10 1.38
C VAL A 19 11.04 -14.49 0.80
N ASP A 20 10.93 -13.91 -0.39
CA ASP A 20 11.99 -13.22 -1.14
C ASP A 20 12.08 -11.72 -0.83
N GLY A 21 11.21 -11.18 0.03
CA GLY A 21 11.12 -9.75 0.33
C GLY A 21 10.24 -8.96 -0.65
N SER A 22 9.65 -9.62 -1.64
CA SER A 22 8.72 -9.00 -2.59
C SER A 22 7.41 -8.63 -1.93
N TYR A 23 6.83 -7.51 -2.34
CA TYR A 23 5.48 -7.14 -1.92
C TYR A 23 4.40 -7.86 -2.70
N THR A 24 3.44 -8.42 -1.97
CA THR A 24 2.19 -8.95 -2.53
C THR A 24 1.00 -8.18 -1.96
N GLY A 25 0.04 -7.87 -2.82
CA GLY A 25 -1.17 -7.15 -2.41
C GLY A 25 -0.98 -5.64 -2.17
N LEU A 26 0.09 -5.04 -2.71
CA LEU A 26 0.23 -3.58 -2.70
C LEU A 26 -0.95 -2.94 -3.45
N PRO A 27 -1.68 -1.98 -2.85
CA PRO A 27 -2.70 -1.23 -3.57
C PRO A 27 -2.14 -0.57 -4.83
N VAL A 28 -2.89 -0.60 -5.92
CA VAL A 28 -2.52 0.06 -7.19
C VAL A 28 -2.18 1.54 -7.01
N GLU A 29 -2.80 2.20 -6.03
CA GLU A 29 -2.52 3.60 -5.73
C GLU A 29 -1.13 3.82 -5.14
N TRP A 30 -0.64 2.88 -4.34
CA TRP A 30 0.72 2.93 -3.80
C TRP A 30 1.74 2.57 -4.85
N GLU A 31 1.47 1.60 -5.73
CA GLU A 31 2.36 1.32 -6.86
C GLU A 31 2.55 2.57 -7.74
N ARG A 32 1.45 3.30 -8.01
CA ARG A 32 1.49 4.56 -8.75
C ARG A 32 2.26 5.63 -7.99
N LEU A 33 2.05 5.76 -6.69
CA LEU A 33 2.75 6.72 -5.85
C LEU A 33 4.26 6.45 -5.86
N LEU A 34 4.67 5.20 -5.60
CA LEU A 34 6.07 4.79 -5.58
C LEU A 34 6.73 5.02 -6.93
N SER A 35 6.04 4.63 -8.02
CA SER A 35 6.51 4.87 -9.38
C SER A 35 6.64 6.37 -9.70
N ALA A 36 5.66 7.17 -9.29
CA ALA A 36 5.68 8.63 -9.47
C ALA A 36 6.79 9.31 -8.63
N SER A 37 7.14 8.75 -7.48
CA SER A 37 8.29 9.17 -6.68
C SER A 37 9.64 8.66 -7.20
N GLY A 38 9.65 7.92 -8.32
CA GLY A 38 10.87 7.41 -8.94
C GLY A 38 11.41 6.13 -8.29
N ILE A 39 10.65 5.48 -7.42
CA ILE A 39 11.06 4.27 -6.70
C ILE A 39 10.77 3.07 -7.59
N SER A 40 11.83 2.46 -8.11
CA SER A 40 11.75 1.28 -8.95
C SER A 40 11.32 0.04 -8.15
N ARG A 41 10.75 -0.95 -8.83
CA ARG A 41 10.38 -2.23 -8.21
C ARG A 41 11.56 -2.91 -7.50
N LYS A 42 12.77 -2.79 -8.07
CA LYS A 42 14.00 -3.33 -7.48
C LYS A 42 14.35 -2.63 -6.16
N GLU A 43 14.18 -1.32 -6.06
CA GLU A 43 14.38 -0.60 -4.80
C GLU A 43 13.33 -0.99 -3.76
N GLN A 44 12.10 -1.28 -4.19
CA GLN A 44 11.04 -1.75 -3.30
C GLN A 44 11.40 -3.11 -2.68
N GLU A 45 11.94 -4.03 -3.49
CA GLU A 45 12.41 -5.35 -3.04
C GLU A 45 13.65 -5.25 -2.13
N GLN A 46 14.56 -4.30 -2.41
CA GLN A 46 15.79 -4.11 -1.62
C GLN A 46 15.53 -3.37 -0.29
N HIS A 47 14.55 -2.48 -0.26
CA HIS A 47 14.24 -1.63 0.88
C HIS A 47 12.76 -1.67 1.24
N PRO A 48 12.25 -2.85 1.64
CA PRO A 48 10.84 -2.99 1.94
C PRO A 48 10.42 -2.02 3.06
N GLN A 49 11.14 -1.98 4.17
CA GLN A 49 10.77 -1.09 5.27
C GLN A 49 10.59 0.38 4.84
N ALA A 50 11.44 0.88 3.94
CA ALA A 50 11.33 2.25 3.43
C ALA A 50 10.05 2.48 2.62
N VAL A 51 9.61 1.50 1.83
CA VAL A 51 8.35 1.56 1.08
C VAL A 51 7.16 1.68 2.04
N MET A 52 7.17 0.89 3.11
CA MET A 52 6.12 0.95 4.15
C MET A 52 6.10 2.30 4.86
N ASP A 53 7.28 2.83 5.21
CA ASP A 53 7.39 4.11 5.91
C ASP A 53 6.89 5.26 5.03
N ILE A 54 7.22 5.25 3.73
CA ILE A 54 6.73 6.25 2.76
C ILE A 54 5.21 6.17 2.65
N VAL A 55 4.68 4.96 2.48
CA VAL A 55 3.23 4.75 2.38
C VAL A 55 2.51 5.22 3.64
N ALA A 56 3.05 4.89 4.82
CA ALA A 56 2.48 5.31 6.10
C ALA A 56 2.49 6.84 6.24
N PHE A 57 3.59 7.49 5.87
CA PHE A 57 3.71 8.95 5.84
C PHE A 57 2.63 9.60 4.94
N TYR A 58 2.40 9.06 3.74
CA TYR A 58 1.38 9.58 2.81
C TYR A 58 -0.07 9.32 3.25
N GLN A 59 -0.29 8.31 4.09
CA GLN A 59 -1.61 8.07 4.69
C GLN A 59 -1.89 9.02 5.84
N ASP A 60 -0.90 9.22 6.72
CA ASP A 60 -0.99 10.12 7.87
C ASP A 60 -1.14 11.59 7.43
N SER A 61 -0.44 11.98 6.37
CA SER A 61 -0.51 13.34 5.79
C SER A 61 -1.78 13.62 4.95
N LYS A 62 -2.66 12.62 4.77
CA LYS A 62 -3.97 12.79 4.10
C LYS A 62 -5.14 12.98 5.07
N GLU A 63 -4.88 13.13 6.37
CA GLU A 63 -5.85 13.63 7.35
C GLU A 63 -5.87 15.16 7.45
#